data_AF-A0A1V5XF32-F1
#
_entry.id   AF-A0A1V5XF32-F1
#
_cell.length_a   1.000
_cell.length_b   1.000
_cell.length_c   1.000
_cell.angle_alpha   90.00
_cell.angle_beta   90.00
_cell.angle_gamma   90.00
#
_symmetry.space_group_name_H-M   'P 1'
#
loop_
_entity.id
_entity.type
_entity.pdbx_description
1 polymer ?
#
loop_
_entity_poly.entity_id
_entity_poly.type
_entity_poly.pdbx_seq_one_letter_code
_entity_poly.pdbx_strand_id
1 'polypeptide(L)'
;MSMKIYKEESLTDFEFWSGAKDTAKYLTDEELTTIESYLEELFPDGMDETELNDFFWFEDDTIAEWLGYEDFEALMNRNEEDDE
;
A
#
# COMPACT_ATOMS: atom_id res chain seq x y z
N MET A 1 3.36 30.47 16.07
CA MET A 1 3.22 29.01 15.91
C MET A 1 2.17 28.76 14.86
N SER A 2 2.60 28.14 13.77
CA SER A 2 1.85 27.48 12.71
C SER A 2 2.84 26.44 12.17
N MET A 3 2.47 25.25 11.71
CA MET A 3 1.35 24.87 10.88
C MET A 3 1.10 23.37 11.10
N LYS A 4 -0.14 22.92 10.93
CA LYS A 4 -0.47 21.52 10.72
C LYS A 4 -1.40 21.46 9.52
N ILE A 5 -1.07 20.66 8.53
CA ILE A 5 -1.93 20.36 7.38
C ILE A 5 -2.27 18.88 7.50
N TYR A 6 -3.54 18.57 7.46
CA TYR A 6 -4.05 17.20 7.39
C TYR A 6 -4.88 17.13 6.12
N LYS A 7 -4.57 16.15 5.26
CA LYS A 7 -5.25 15.87 4.01
C LYS A 7 -5.84 14.48 4.14
N GLU A 8 -7.15 14.39 3.96
CA GLU A 8 -7.84 13.10 3.80
C GLU A 8 -7.77 12.77 2.31
N GLU A 9 -7.15 11.64 1.98
CA GLU A 9 -6.94 11.18 0.61
C GLU A 9 -7.04 9.65 0.57
N SER A 10 -7.63 9.13 -0.50
CA SER A 10 -7.67 7.70 -0.79
C SER A 10 -6.27 7.19 -1.16
N LEU A 11 -5.92 5.96 -0.80
CA LEU A 11 -4.68 5.34 -1.27
C LEU A 11 -4.58 5.28 -2.81
N THR A 12 -5.70 5.24 -3.52
CA THR A 12 -5.73 5.28 -5.00
C THR A 12 -5.27 6.63 -5.56
N ASP A 13 -5.40 7.71 -4.78
CA ASP A 13 -5.01 9.07 -5.16
C ASP A 13 -3.66 9.48 -4.52
N PHE A 14 -3.12 8.67 -3.61
CA PHE A 14 -1.88 8.95 -2.89
C PHE A 14 -0.64 8.86 -3.81
N GLU A 15 0.20 9.89 -3.78
CA GLU A 15 1.43 9.94 -4.59
C GLU A 15 2.59 9.23 -3.88
N PHE A 16 2.71 7.91 -4.03
CA PHE A 16 3.83 7.14 -3.48
C PHE A 16 5.19 7.58 -4.05
N TRP A 17 6.21 7.61 -3.19
CA TRP A 17 7.58 7.98 -3.56
C TRP A 17 8.62 6.94 -3.15
N SER A 18 9.80 7.03 -3.77
CA SER A 18 10.94 6.13 -3.52
C SER A 18 10.53 4.66 -3.64
N GLY A 19 10.92 3.78 -2.70
CA GLY A 19 10.64 2.35 -2.82
C GLY A 19 9.16 1.99 -2.68
N ALA A 20 8.36 2.80 -1.98
CA ALA A 20 6.90 2.62 -1.91
C ALA A 20 6.25 2.64 -3.30
N LYS A 21 6.79 3.46 -4.21
CA LYS A 21 6.35 3.52 -5.61
C LYS A 21 6.63 2.21 -6.36
N ASP A 22 7.71 1.52 -6.01
CA ASP A 22 8.03 0.21 -6.58
C ASP A 22 7.09 -0.87 -6.08
N THR A 23 6.57 -0.77 -4.86
CA THR A 23 5.52 -1.66 -4.35
C THR A 23 4.17 -1.35 -5.01
N ALA A 24 3.75 -0.07 -4.96
CA ALA A 24 2.44 0.36 -5.43
C ALA A 24 2.19 0.08 -6.92
N LYS A 25 3.23 0.03 -7.77
CA LYS A 25 3.06 -0.27 -9.21
C LYS A 25 2.52 -1.68 -9.50
N TYR A 26 2.63 -2.61 -8.55
CA TYR A 26 2.10 -3.96 -8.68
C TYR A 26 0.68 -4.10 -8.13
N LEU A 27 0.14 -3.06 -7.50
CA LEU A 27 -1.18 -3.08 -6.89
C LEU A 27 -2.21 -2.46 -7.85
N THR A 28 -3.40 -3.03 -7.84
CA THR A 28 -4.59 -2.46 -8.50
C THR A 28 -5.34 -1.52 -7.56
N ASP A 29 -6.22 -0.68 -8.10
CA ASP A 29 -7.06 0.21 -7.31
C ASP A 29 -7.95 -0.56 -6.30
N GLU A 30 -8.43 -1.75 -6.66
CA GLU A 30 -9.23 -2.61 -5.78
C GLU A 30 -8.39 -3.17 -4.62
N GLU A 31 -7.13 -3.53 -4.89
CA GLU A 31 -6.19 -3.98 -3.86
C GLU A 31 -5.78 -2.84 -2.93
N LEU A 32 -5.53 -1.64 -3.47
CA LEU A 32 -5.28 -0.44 -2.68
C LEU A 32 -6.46 -0.12 -1.76
N THR A 33 -7.70 -0.23 -2.25
CA THR A 33 -8.92 -0.07 -1.43
C THR A 33 -9.01 -1.11 -0.31
N THR A 34 -8.58 -2.34 -0.59
CA THR A 34 -8.55 -3.42 0.40
C THR A 34 -7.52 -3.14 1.48
N ILE A 35 -6.30 -2.73 1.10
CA ILE A 35 -5.24 -2.33 2.02
C ILE A 35 -5.67 -1.13 2.86
N GLU A 36 -6.31 -0.14 2.25
CA GLU A 36 -6.86 1.04 2.94
C GLU A 36 -7.82 0.62 4.05
N SER A 37 -8.74 -0.31 3.77
CA SER A 37 -9.69 -0.82 4.77
C SER A 37 -8.98 -1.46 5.96
N TYR A 38 -7.90 -2.23 5.73
CA TYR A 38 -7.09 -2.79 6.82
C TYR A 38 -6.35 -1.71 7.61
N LEU A 39 -5.79 -0.70 6.93
CA LEU A 39 -5.11 0.41 7.61
C LEU A 39 -6.07 1.24 8.44
N GLU A 40 -7.30 1.49 7.99
CA GLU A 40 -8.33 2.18 8.78
C GLU A 40 -8.72 1.39 10.05
N GLU A 41 -8.75 0.06 9.97
CA GLU A 41 -9.02 -0.79 11.13
C GLU A 41 -7.85 -0.82 12.14
N LEU A 42 -6.61 -0.87 11.64
CA LEU A 42 -5.40 -0.95 12.47
C LEU A 42 -4.98 0.41 13.04
N PHE A 43 -5.18 1.48 12.27
CA PHE A 43 -4.80 2.85 12.57
C PHE A 43 -6.04 3.76 12.51
N PRO A 44 -6.98 3.65 13.47
CA PRO A 44 -8.24 4.39 13.45
C PRO A 44 -8.07 5.92 13.61
N ASP A 45 -6.90 6.36 14.09
CA ASP A 45 -6.52 7.78 14.17
C ASP A 45 -5.77 8.26 12.90
N GLY A 46 -5.61 7.38 11.91
CA GLY A 46 -4.84 7.59 10.69
C GLY A 46 -3.33 7.45 10.88
N MET A 47 -2.61 7.71 9.79
CA MET A 47 -1.15 7.75 9.72
C MET A 47 -0.74 9.04 9.00
N ASP A 48 0.47 9.54 9.26
CA ASP A 48 1.01 10.60 8.41
C ASP A 48 1.52 10.07 7.06
N GLU A 49 1.67 10.97 6.08
CA GLU A 49 2.08 10.59 4.71
C GLU A 49 3.43 9.85 4.68
N THR A 50 4.35 10.18 5.60
CA THR A 50 5.66 9.51 5.67
C THR A 50 5.53 8.11 6.26
N GLU A 51 4.76 7.96 7.33
CA GLU A 51 4.46 6.64 7.91
C GLU A 51 3.78 5.73 6.88
N LEU A 52 2.80 6.26 6.14
CA LEU A 52 2.11 5.51 5.08
C LEU A 52 3.07 5.11 3.96
N ASN A 53 3.89 6.05 3.47
CA ASN A 53 4.84 5.75 2.43
C ASN A 53 5.90 4.73 2.89
N ASP A 54 6.42 4.88 4.12
CA ASP A 54 7.41 3.95 4.66
C ASP A 54 6.82 2.55 4.86
N PHE A 55 5.55 2.42 5.25
CA PHE A 55 4.84 1.13 5.28
C PHE A 55 4.85 0.47 3.90
N PHE A 56 4.45 1.20 2.85
CA PHE A 56 4.48 0.67 1.49
C PHE A 56 5.90 0.39 0.96
N TRP A 57 6.93 1.00 1.53
CA TRP A 57 8.32 0.73 1.16
C TRP A 57 8.85 -0.53 1.85
N PHE A 58 8.66 -0.66 3.16
CA PHE A 58 9.38 -1.67 3.95
C PHE A 58 8.55 -2.89 4.33
N GLU A 59 7.22 -2.83 4.22
CA GLU A 59 6.29 -3.88 4.65
C GLU A 59 5.54 -4.49 3.44
N ASP A 60 6.25 -4.69 2.33
CA ASP A 60 5.71 -5.23 1.08
C ASP A 60 5.19 -6.68 1.23
N ASP A 61 5.87 -7.52 2.00
CA ASP A 61 5.39 -8.86 2.35
C ASP A 61 4.08 -8.81 3.15
N THR A 62 3.95 -7.90 4.12
CA THR A 62 2.70 -7.70 4.87
C THR A 62 1.55 -7.30 3.94
N ILE A 63 1.83 -6.42 2.97
CA ILE A 63 0.85 -6.02 1.95
C ILE A 63 0.42 -7.24 1.12
N ALA A 64 1.36 -8.08 0.70
CA ALA A 64 1.08 -9.28 -0.07
C ALA A 64 0.22 -10.28 0.73
N GLU A 65 0.55 -10.50 2.00
CA GLU A 65 -0.22 -11.36 2.91
C GLU A 65 -1.68 -10.89 3.06
N TRP A 66 -1.91 -9.57 3.19
CA TRP A 66 -3.26 -9.01 3.29
C TRP A 66 -4.10 -9.23 2.04
N LEU A 67 -3.45 -9.32 0.89
CA LEU A 67 -4.06 -9.62 -0.40
C LEU A 67 -4.15 -11.14 -0.67
N GLY A 68 -3.65 -11.97 0.25
CA GLY A 68 -3.75 -13.43 0.20
C GLY A 68 -2.61 -14.14 -0.54
N TYR A 69 -1.49 -13.46 -0.78
CA TYR A 69 -0.26 -14.05 -1.32
C TYR A 69 0.67 -14.52 -0.19
N GLU A 70 1.63 -15.38 -0.51
CA GLU A 70 2.62 -15.86 0.47
C GLU A 70 3.65 -14.77 0.83
N ASP A 71 4.08 -14.01 -0.17
CA ASP A 71 5.06 -12.93 -0.06
C ASP A 71 4.92 -11.96 -1.24
N PHE A 72 5.72 -10.89 -1.23
CA PHE A 72 5.69 -9.90 -2.30
C PHE A 72 6.18 -10.46 -3.65
N GLU A 73 7.08 -11.47 -3.66
CA GLU A 73 7.52 -12.13 -4.88
C GLU A 73 6.36 -12.85 -5.58
N ALA A 74 5.51 -13.57 -4.84
CA ALA A 74 4.32 -14.23 -5.36
C ALA A 74 3.33 -13.22 -5.96
N LEU A 75 3.13 -12.08 -5.31
CA LEU A 75 2.28 -11.00 -5.82
C LEU A 75 2.82 -10.43 -7.15
N MET A 76 4.13 -10.21 -7.25
CA MET A 76 4.75 -9.72 -8.48
C MET A 76 4.61 -10.71 -9.65
N ASN A 77 4.64 -12.01 -9.37
CA ASN A 77 4.57 -13.08 -10.36
C ASN A 77 3.13 -13.46 -10.77
N ARG A 78 2.09 -12.80 -10.24
CA ARG A 78 0.67 -13.14 -10.49
C ARG A 78 0.23 -13.19 -11.96
N ASN A 79 1.00 -12.61 -12.88
CA ASN A 79 0.72 -12.60 -14.32
C ASN A 79 1.61 -13.58 -15.12
N GLU A 80 2.55 -14.29 -14.48
CA GLU A 80 3.43 -15.26 -15.16
C GLU A 80 2.78 -16.65 -15.30
N GLU A 81 1.66 -16.91 -14.62
CA GLU A 81 0.96 -18.22 -14.66
C GLU A 81 0.01 -18.42 -15.86
N ASP A 82 -0.22 -17.40 -16.70
CA ASP A 82 -1.14 -17.47 -17.85
C ASP A 82 -0.48 -17.91 -19.18
N ASP A 83 0.82 -18.26 -19.19
CA ASP A 83 1.62 -18.61 -20.38
C ASP A 83 2.05 -20.11 -20.43
N GLU A 84 1.21 -21.06 -19.98
CA GLU A 84 1.36 -22.51 -20.27
C GLU A 84 0.20 -23.15 -21.05
#